data_AF-A0A917I269-F1
#
_entry.id   AF-A0A917I269-F1
#
_cell.length_a   1.000
_cell.length_b   1.000
_cell.length_c   1.000
_cell.angle_alpha   90.00
_cell.angle_beta   90.00
_cell.angle_gamma   90.00
#
_symmetry.space_group_name_H-M   'P 1'
#
loop_
_entity.id
_entity.type
_entity.pdbx_description
1 polymer ?
#
loop_
_entity_poly.entity_id
_entity_poly.type
_entity_poly.pdbx_seq_one_letter_code
_entity_poly.pdbx_strand_id
1 'polypeptide(L)'
;MNKKLDNYFATQNFDIEEPPFGHMERFEKRLKEPRKKKYNFKWLSLAASLLLLVGIWTGTNLSSSSLALADVSPQMQEAESFFVATIKQEIKEIEKFRNPSTERIINDALNQLKTLEKQYKKLVTDLNKTNNDKRIIYAMIRNYQSRIEVLQDVLKQIDEIKNPKNTEDEEIYI
;
A
#
# COMPACT_ATOMS: atom_id res chain seq x y z
N MET A 1 -44.58 8.56 12.89
CA MET A 1 -45.48 7.60 12.22
C MET A 1 -46.25 8.30 11.12
N ASN A 2 -46.48 7.59 10.00
CA ASN A 2 -47.02 8.17 8.77
C ASN A 2 -48.55 8.24 8.87
N LYS A 3 -49.10 9.45 9.11
CA LYS A 3 -50.55 9.68 9.32
C LYS A 3 -51.44 9.11 8.21
N LYS A 4 -50.91 8.94 6.99
CA LYS A 4 -51.63 8.34 5.86
C LYS A 4 -51.90 6.85 6.07
N LEU A 5 -50.95 6.13 6.67
CA LEU A 5 -51.10 4.71 6.99
C LEU A 5 -52.09 4.51 8.15
N ASP A 6 -51.98 5.32 9.19
CA ASP A 6 -52.88 5.23 10.36
C ASP A 6 -54.35 5.39 9.94
N ASN A 7 -54.62 6.33 9.02
CA ASN A 7 -55.97 6.56 8.50
C ASN A 7 -56.44 5.42 7.57
N TYR A 8 -55.53 4.77 6.85
CA TYR A 8 -55.85 3.61 6.02
C TYR A 8 -56.28 2.42 6.89
N PHE A 9 -55.56 2.14 7.98
CA PHE A 9 -55.92 1.05 8.89
C PHE A 9 -57.20 1.34 9.68
N ALA A 10 -57.47 2.59 10.02
CA ALA A 10 -58.68 2.97 10.77
C ALA A 10 -59.98 2.86 9.95
N THR A 11 -59.90 2.93 8.62
CA THR A 11 -61.08 2.98 7.75
C THR A 11 -61.43 1.64 7.11
N GLN A 12 -60.56 0.62 7.23
CA GLN A 12 -60.76 -0.69 6.64
C GLN A 12 -61.08 -1.72 7.73
N ASN A 13 -62.18 -2.45 7.56
CA ASN A 13 -62.49 -3.61 8.41
C ASN A 13 -61.70 -4.81 7.88
N PHE A 14 -60.62 -5.18 8.56
CA PHE A 14 -59.78 -6.33 8.17
C PHE A 14 -60.30 -7.66 8.70
N ASP A 15 -61.25 -7.64 9.63
CA ASP A 15 -61.76 -8.82 10.32
C ASP A 15 -63.00 -9.40 9.58
N ILE A 16 -62.82 -9.70 8.30
CA ILE A 16 -63.89 -10.17 7.40
C ILE A 16 -64.01 -11.71 7.43
N GLU A 17 -62.91 -12.41 7.76
CA GLU A 17 -62.88 -13.87 7.75
C GLU A 17 -62.20 -14.44 8.99
N GLU A 18 -62.83 -15.47 9.57
CA GLU A 18 -62.24 -16.26 10.64
C GLU A 18 -61.36 -17.38 10.05
N PRO A 19 -60.25 -17.73 10.72
CA PRO A 19 -59.41 -18.82 10.26
C PRO A 19 -60.16 -20.16 10.32
N PRO A 20 -59.86 -21.11 9.41
CA PRO A 20 -60.53 -22.41 9.38
C PRO A 20 -60.28 -23.18 10.67
N PHE A 21 -61.24 -24.02 11.06
CA PHE A 21 -61.17 -24.85 12.27
C PHE A 21 -59.82 -25.59 12.39
N GLY A 22 -59.29 -25.65 13.61
CA GLY A 22 -57.99 -26.26 13.87
C GLY A 22 -56.77 -25.35 13.61
N HIS A 23 -56.96 -24.09 13.20
CA HIS A 23 -55.85 -23.18 12.92
C HIS A 23 -54.99 -22.91 14.16
N MET A 24 -55.63 -22.65 15.31
CA MET A 24 -54.93 -22.33 16.55
C MET A 24 -54.06 -23.50 17.02
N GLU A 25 -54.55 -24.73 16.93
CA GLU A 25 -53.83 -25.94 17.31
C GLU A 25 -52.61 -26.17 16.40
N ARG A 26 -52.76 -25.95 15.08
CA ARG A 26 -51.64 -26.01 14.14
C ARG A 26 -50.62 -24.90 14.42
N PHE A 27 -51.07 -23.71 14.80
CA PHE A 27 -50.22 -22.58 15.15
C PHE A 27 -49.43 -22.85 16.44
N GLU A 28 -50.10 -23.33 17.49
CA GLU A 28 -49.49 -23.70 18.76
C GLU A 28 -48.46 -24.83 18.59
N LYS A 29 -48.78 -25.83 17.76
CA LYS A 29 -47.84 -26.90 17.42
C LYS A 29 -46.57 -26.34 16.75
N ARG A 30 -46.71 -25.39 15.82
CA ARG A 30 -45.57 -24.74 15.15
C ARG A 30 -44.77 -23.82 16.08
N LEU A 31 -45.39 -23.25 17.11
CA LEU A 31 -44.72 -22.44 18.15
C LEU A 31 -43.86 -23.32 19.08
N LYS A 32 -44.38 -24.49 19.45
CA LYS A 32 -43.69 -25.42 20.37
C LYS A 32 -42.55 -26.20 19.71
N GLU A 33 -42.49 -26.23 18.38
CA GLU A 33 -41.38 -26.86 17.65
C GLU A 33 -40.21 -25.88 17.47
N PRO A 34 -39.08 -26.03 18.18
CA PRO A 34 -37.90 -25.22 17.92
C PRO A 34 -37.36 -25.57 16.53
N ARG A 35 -37.49 -24.64 15.57
CA ARG A 35 -36.79 -24.74 14.28
C ARG A 35 -35.30 -24.66 14.51
N LYS A 36 -34.64 -25.80 14.72
CA LYS A 36 -33.18 -25.89 14.77
C LYS A 36 -32.65 -25.56 13.37
N LYS A 37 -32.26 -24.30 13.14
CA LYS A 37 -31.53 -23.91 11.94
C LYS A 37 -30.22 -24.68 11.93
N LYS A 38 -30.10 -25.67 11.05
CA LYS A 38 -28.84 -26.39 10.83
C LYS A 38 -27.93 -25.45 10.03
N TYR A 39 -27.06 -24.73 10.73
CA TYR A 39 -26.00 -23.97 10.07
C TYR A 39 -24.98 -24.93 9.48
N ASN A 40 -24.74 -24.81 8.17
CA ASN A 40 -23.72 -25.61 7.51
C ASN A 40 -22.36 -24.94 7.72
N PHE A 41 -21.68 -25.30 8.82
CA PHE A 41 -20.37 -24.76 9.21
C PHE A 41 -19.28 -24.95 8.14
N LYS A 42 -19.52 -25.77 7.11
CA LYS A 42 -18.63 -25.92 5.94
C LYS A 42 -18.40 -24.61 5.18
N TRP A 43 -19.38 -23.68 5.19
CA TRP A 43 -19.20 -22.35 4.59
C TRP A 43 -18.34 -21.45 5.47
N LEU A 44 -18.39 -21.63 6.79
CA LEU A 44 -17.57 -20.89 7.74
C LEU A 44 -16.10 -21.33 7.68
N SER A 45 -15.83 -22.62 7.47
CA SER A 45 -14.45 -23.13 7.35
C SER A 45 -13.72 -22.61 6.12
N LEU A 46 -14.43 -22.39 5.01
CA LEU A 46 -13.83 -21.83 3.79
C LEU A 46 -13.54 -20.33 3.93
N ALA A 47 -14.46 -19.58 4.55
CA ALA A 47 -14.23 -18.17 4.85
C ALA A 47 -13.07 -18.00 5.84
N ALA A 48 -12.99 -18.85 6.88
CA ALA A 48 -11.93 -18.82 7.87
C ALA A 48 -10.55 -19.14 7.27
N SER A 49 -10.46 -20.09 6.32
CA SER A 49 -9.19 -20.38 5.65
C SER A 49 -8.73 -19.22 4.76
N LEU A 50 -9.64 -18.56 4.04
CA LEU A 50 -9.31 -17.35 3.28
C LEU A 50 -8.86 -16.21 4.20
N LEU A 51 -9.58 -15.97 5.31
CA LEU A 51 -9.22 -14.93 6.28
C LEU A 51 -7.89 -15.23 6.98
N LEU A 52 -7.58 -16.50 7.26
CA LEU A 52 -6.27 -16.89 7.79
C LEU A 52 -5.17 -16.70 6.74
N LEU A 53 -5.40 -17.06 5.47
CA LEU A 53 -4.40 -16.82 4.42
C LEU A 53 -4.17 -15.33 4.19
N VAL A 54 -5.23 -14.54 4.12
CA VAL A 54 -5.14 -13.08 4.02
C VAL A 54 -4.48 -12.48 5.27
N GLY A 55 -4.85 -12.94 6.46
CA GLY A 55 -4.30 -12.48 7.74
C GLY A 55 -2.83 -12.87 7.96
N ILE A 56 -2.42 -14.05 7.50
CA ILE A 56 -1.01 -14.49 7.52
C ILE A 56 -0.23 -13.71 6.46
N TRP A 57 -0.79 -13.51 5.25
CA TRP A 57 -0.17 -12.69 4.21
C TRP A 57 0.02 -11.25 4.70
N THR A 58 -1.02 -10.60 5.23
CA THR A 58 -0.92 -9.22 5.72
C THR A 58 -0.09 -9.13 7.01
N GLY A 59 -0.21 -10.08 7.93
CA GLY A 59 0.52 -10.12 9.19
C GLY A 59 2.03 -10.38 9.03
N THR A 60 2.45 -11.18 8.05
CA THR A 60 3.87 -11.37 7.72
C THR A 60 4.49 -10.16 7.01
N ASN A 61 3.67 -9.33 6.35
CA ASN A 61 4.11 -8.06 5.76
C ASN A 61 4.04 -6.88 6.75
N LEU A 62 3.50 -7.07 7.97
CA LEU A 62 3.37 -6.03 8.99
C LEU A 62 4.58 -5.96 9.95
N SER A 63 5.75 -6.45 9.53
CA SER A 63 6.98 -6.38 10.32
C SER A 63 8.06 -5.58 9.59
N SER A 64 8.04 -4.27 9.82
CA SER A 64 9.19 -3.48 10.30
C SER A 64 8.79 -2.01 10.30
N SER A 65 8.24 -1.53 11.42
CA SER A 65 8.51 -0.13 11.81
C SER A 65 9.97 -0.07 12.25
N SER A 66 10.88 -0.33 11.33
CA SER A 66 12.30 -0.11 11.54
C SER A 66 12.48 1.39 11.57
N LEU A 67 12.99 1.92 12.68
CA LEU A 67 13.19 3.35 12.88
C LEU A 67 13.86 3.94 11.63
N ALA A 68 13.13 4.77 10.88
CA ALA A 68 13.65 5.44 9.72
C ALA A 68 14.42 6.69 10.16
N LEU A 69 15.08 7.38 9.24
CA LEU A 69 15.72 8.65 9.56
C LEU A 69 14.71 9.64 10.19
N ALA A 70 13.45 9.51 9.79
CA ALA A 70 12.30 10.24 10.29
C ALA A 70 12.06 10.14 11.80
N ASP A 71 12.51 9.07 12.44
CA ASP A 71 12.25 8.85 13.86
C ASP A 71 13.34 9.47 14.76
N VAL A 72 14.39 10.06 14.17
CA VAL A 72 15.47 10.75 14.90
C VAL A 72 15.03 12.13 15.38
N SER A 73 14.40 12.92 14.51
CA SER A 73 13.85 14.24 14.83
C SER A 73 12.84 14.69 13.76
N PRO A 74 11.98 15.68 14.05
CA PRO A 74 11.06 16.24 13.06
C PRO A 74 11.76 16.77 11.80
N GLN A 75 12.93 17.39 11.96
CA GLN A 75 13.73 17.88 10.83
C GLN A 75 14.27 16.74 9.97
N MET A 76 14.65 15.62 10.60
CA MET A 76 15.13 14.44 9.88
C MET A 76 13.99 13.73 9.12
N GLN A 77 12.76 13.77 9.65
CA GLN A 77 11.56 13.31 8.95
C GLN A 77 11.24 14.14 7.71
N GLU A 78 11.34 15.46 7.83
CA GLU A 78 11.15 16.36 6.70
C GLU A 78 12.20 16.10 5.61
N ALA A 79 13.47 15.95 6.01
CA ALA A 79 14.56 15.64 5.08
C ALA A 79 14.36 14.29 4.36
N GLU A 80 14.00 13.23 5.09
CA GLU A 80 13.70 11.92 4.48
C GLU A 80 12.53 12.01 3.50
N SER A 81 11.46 12.70 3.90
CA SER A 81 10.29 12.91 3.05
C SER A 81 10.66 13.63 1.76
N PHE A 82 11.48 14.68 1.85
CA PHE A 82 11.99 15.40 0.69
C PHE A 82 12.82 14.48 -0.22
N PHE A 83 13.81 13.76 0.29
CA PHE A 83 14.65 12.88 -0.54
C PHE A 83 13.85 11.77 -1.22
N VAL A 84 12.94 11.13 -0.49
CA VAL A 84 12.09 10.05 -1.03
C VAL A 84 11.17 10.59 -2.12
N ALA A 85 10.57 11.76 -1.91
CA ALA A 85 9.71 12.39 -2.92
C ALA A 85 10.51 12.76 -4.18
N THR A 86 11.68 13.38 -4.02
CA THR A 86 12.57 13.74 -5.13
C THR A 86 13.01 12.51 -5.92
N ILE A 87 13.56 11.48 -5.26
CA ILE A 87 13.99 10.24 -5.92
C ILE A 87 12.85 9.59 -6.70
N LYS A 88 11.64 9.52 -6.12
CA LYS A 88 10.47 8.97 -6.80
C LYS A 88 10.09 9.78 -8.05
N GLN A 89 10.14 11.10 -7.94
CA GLN A 89 9.83 11.99 -9.05
C GLN A 89 10.87 11.87 -10.17
N GLU A 90 12.16 11.86 -9.84
CA GLU A 90 13.25 11.69 -10.80
C GLU A 90 13.19 10.34 -11.53
N ILE A 91 12.93 9.24 -10.82
CA ILE A 91 12.70 7.93 -11.45
C ILE A 91 11.56 8.02 -12.47
N LYS A 92 10.44 8.67 -12.09
CA LYS A 92 9.30 8.84 -12.98
C LYS A 92 9.65 9.66 -14.23
N GLU A 93 10.50 10.67 -14.11
CA GLU A 93 10.96 11.46 -15.25
C GLU A 93 11.88 10.64 -16.17
N ILE A 94 12.86 9.92 -15.61
CA ILE A 94 13.76 9.03 -16.37
C ILE A 94 12.99 7.97 -17.14
N GLU A 95 11.97 7.36 -16.52
CA GLU A 95 11.14 6.33 -17.16
C GLU A 95 10.40 6.84 -18.41
N LYS A 96 10.13 8.14 -18.54
CA LYS A 96 9.51 8.70 -19.76
C LYS A 96 10.41 8.60 -20.98
N PHE A 97 11.73 8.50 -20.78
CA PHE A 97 12.71 8.38 -21.85
C PHE A 97 12.99 6.92 -22.23
N ARG A 98 12.35 5.95 -21.59
CA ARG A 98 12.58 4.51 -21.84
C ARG A 98 12.19 4.12 -23.27
N ASN A 99 13.17 3.62 -24.00
CA ASN A 99 13.05 3.06 -25.34
C ASN A 99 14.25 2.10 -25.60
N PRO A 100 14.30 1.35 -26.71
CA PRO A 100 15.38 0.37 -26.94
C PRO A 100 16.81 0.94 -26.85
N SER A 101 17.04 2.23 -27.14
CA SER A 101 18.36 2.84 -27.05
C SER A 101 18.77 3.22 -25.61
N THR A 102 17.81 3.52 -24.73
CA THR A 102 18.03 3.96 -23.34
C THR A 102 17.76 2.86 -22.31
N GLU A 103 17.15 1.75 -22.71
CA GLU A 103 16.69 0.70 -21.82
C GLU A 103 17.80 0.14 -20.93
N ARG A 104 19.00 -0.10 -21.49
CA ARG A 104 20.14 -0.66 -20.75
C ARG A 104 20.57 0.26 -19.61
N ILE A 105 20.83 1.53 -19.90
CA ILE A 105 21.30 2.49 -18.89
C ILE A 105 20.26 2.75 -17.81
N ILE A 106 18.97 2.77 -18.16
CA ILE A 106 17.89 2.91 -17.18
C ILE A 106 17.81 1.66 -16.28
N ASN A 107 17.89 0.45 -16.84
CA ASN A 107 17.85 -0.77 -16.06
C ASN A 107 19.06 -0.88 -15.11
N ASP A 108 20.25 -0.51 -15.58
CA ASP A 108 21.46 -0.48 -14.76
C ASP A 108 21.30 0.48 -13.58
N ALA A 109 20.74 1.67 -13.82
CA ALA A 109 20.44 2.64 -12.77
C ALA A 109 19.47 2.07 -11.72
N LEU A 110 18.35 1.49 -12.14
CA LEU A 110 17.38 0.89 -11.22
C LEU A 110 18.00 -0.22 -10.36
N ASN A 111 18.92 -1.00 -10.94
CA ASN A 111 19.68 -2.01 -10.20
C ASN A 111 20.65 -1.39 -9.17
N GLN A 112 21.30 -0.29 -9.50
CA GLN A 112 22.14 0.47 -8.56
C GLN A 112 21.28 1.05 -7.42
N LEU A 113 20.13 1.65 -7.73
CA LEU A 113 19.19 2.16 -6.72
C LEU A 113 18.70 1.05 -5.78
N LYS A 114 18.40 -0.14 -6.31
CA LYS A 114 18.03 -1.30 -5.49
C LYS A 114 19.15 -1.73 -4.54
N THR A 115 20.40 -1.63 -4.97
CA THR A 115 21.58 -1.92 -4.13
C THR A 115 21.72 -0.87 -3.03
N LEU A 116 21.61 0.42 -3.37
CA LEU A 116 21.63 1.52 -2.41
C LEU A 116 20.48 1.42 -1.40
N GLU A 117 19.29 0.99 -1.82
CA GLU A 117 18.15 0.72 -0.95
C GLU A 117 18.42 -0.39 0.06
N LYS A 118 19.04 -1.48 -0.37
CA LYS A 118 19.46 -2.54 0.54
C LYS A 118 20.49 -2.05 1.57
N GLN A 119 21.41 -1.19 1.16
CA GLN A 119 22.39 -0.58 2.07
C GLN A 119 21.71 0.35 3.09
N TYR A 120 20.75 1.16 2.67
CA TYR A 120 19.97 2.00 3.59
C TYR A 120 19.21 1.20 4.63
N LYS A 121 18.55 0.11 4.24
CA LYS A 121 17.86 -0.78 5.20
C LYS A 121 18.81 -1.37 6.24
N LYS A 122 20.06 -1.64 5.85
CA LYS A 122 21.12 -2.04 6.79
C LYS A 122 21.47 -0.90 7.74
N LEU A 123 21.66 0.32 7.23
CA LEU A 123 21.94 1.51 8.05
C LEU A 123 20.82 1.80 9.05
N VAL A 124 19.56 1.66 8.65
CA VAL A 124 18.39 1.73 9.53
C VAL A 124 18.51 0.70 10.68
N THR A 125 18.84 -0.55 10.33
CA THR A 125 19.01 -1.61 11.33
C THR A 125 20.16 -1.33 12.28
N ASP A 126 21.26 -0.77 11.78
CA ASP A 126 22.43 -0.43 12.57
C ASP A 126 22.16 0.80 13.45
N LEU A 127 21.43 1.80 12.95
CA LEU A 127 20.99 2.97 13.72
C LEU A 127 20.21 2.51 14.95
N ASN A 128 19.28 1.56 14.79
CA ASN A 128 18.44 1.04 15.88
C ASN A 128 19.20 0.30 16.97
N LYS A 129 20.38 -0.23 16.65
CA LYS A 129 21.27 -0.88 17.62
C LYS A 129 22.15 0.13 18.36
N THR A 130 22.26 1.33 17.84
CA THR A 130 23.06 2.41 18.40
C THR A 130 22.15 3.48 19.00
N ASN A 131 22.62 4.24 19.98
CA ASN A 131 21.84 5.35 20.52
C ASN A 131 21.90 6.56 19.56
N ASN A 132 21.30 6.44 18.36
CA ASN A 132 21.32 7.43 17.29
C ASN A 132 22.74 7.91 16.91
N ASP A 133 23.63 6.97 16.56
CA ASP A 133 24.99 7.31 16.15
C ASP A 133 24.99 8.26 14.94
N LYS A 134 25.51 9.47 15.14
CA LYS A 134 25.60 10.51 14.11
C LYS A 134 26.33 10.06 12.84
N ARG A 135 27.27 9.13 12.97
CA ARG A 135 28.00 8.56 11.81
C ARG A 135 27.08 7.73 10.93
N ILE A 136 26.14 7.01 11.52
CA ILE A 136 25.14 6.22 10.78
C ILE A 136 24.13 7.16 10.13
N ILE A 137 23.67 8.20 10.83
CA ILE A 137 22.83 9.26 10.26
C ILE A 137 23.50 9.90 9.04
N TYR A 138 24.79 10.25 9.14
CA TYR A 138 25.55 10.77 8.01
C TYR A 138 25.61 9.78 6.84
N ALA A 139 25.86 8.49 7.12
CA ALA A 139 25.86 7.46 6.09
C ALA A 139 24.48 7.28 5.41
N MET A 140 23.38 7.44 6.16
CA MET A 140 22.02 7.41 5.62
C MET A 140 21.76 8.58 4.68
N ILE A 141 22.16 9.80 5.08
CA ILE A 141 22.08 11.00 4.22
C ILE A 141 22.93 10.79 2.96
N ARG A 142 24.16 10.29 3.11
CA ARG A 142 25.04 10.03 1.96
C ARG A 142 24.45 9.00 1.01
N ASN A 143 23.74 7.99 1.52
CA ASN A 143 23.06 7.02 0.69
C ASN A 143 21.95 7.67 -0.16
N TYR A 144 21.16 8.59 0.40
CA TYR A 144 20.19 9.37 -0.40
C TYR A 144 20.87 10.21 -1.48
N GLN A 145 21.97 10.89 -1.13
CA GLN A 145 22.74 11.67 -2.09
C GLN A 145 23.26 10.81 -3.24
N SER A 146 23.82 9.63 -2.97
CA SER A 146 24.31 8.73 -4.01
C SER A 146 23.21 8.17 -4.91
N ARG A 147 21.97 8.02 -4.42
CA ARG A 147 20.84 7.67 -5.30
C ARG A 147 20.52 8.80 -6.27
N ILE A 148 20.60 10.05 -5.81
CA ILE A 148 20.37 11.22 -6.65
C ILE A 148 21.50 11.35 -7.69
N GLU A 149 22.76 11.15 -7.29
CA GLU A 149 23.91 11.13 -8.20
C GLU A 149 23.68 10.10 -9.33
N VAL A 150 23.27 8.87 -9.01
CA VAL A 150 22.94 7.84 -10.02
C VAL A 150 21.85 8.31 -10.99
N LEU A 151 20.79 8.95 -10.49
CA LEU A 151 19.69 9.43 -11.33
C LEU A 151 20.13 10.57 -12.26
N GLN A 152 20.97 11.49 -11.75
CA GLN A 152 21.54 12.58 -12.54
C GLN A 152 22.46 12.07 -13.65
N ASP A 153 23.32 11.10 -13.35
CA ASP A 153 24.22 10.48 -14.34
C ASP A 153 23.44 9.79 -15.47
N VAL A 154 22.28 9.22 -15.15
CA VAL A 154 21.42 8.56 -16.14
C VAL A 154 20.75 9.57 -17.04
N LEU A 155 20.25 10.68 -16.47
CA LEU A 155 19.70 11.78 -17.28
C LEU A 155 20.76 12.35 -18.24
N LYS A 156 22.00 12.51 -17.77
CA LYS A 156 23.12 12.94 -18.61
C LYS A 156 23.37 11.96 -19.77
N GLN A 157 23.47 10.66 -19.48
CA GLN A 157 23.67 9.64 -20.51
C GLN A 157 22.51 9.56 -21.50
N ILE A 158 21.27 9.76 -21.05
CA ILE A 158 20.10 9.84 -21.93
C ILE A 158 20.22 11.04 -22.89
N ASP A 159 20.66 12.20 -22.38
CA ASP A 159 20.86 13.39 -23.21
C ASP A 159 21.97 13.19 -24.24
N GLU A 160 23.10 12.60 -23.85
CA GLU A 160 24.21 12.24 -24.76
C GLU A 160 23.76 11.30 -25.89
N ILE A 161 22.93 10.29 -25.58
CA ILE A 161 22.37 9.37 -26.58
C ILE A 161 21.44 10.11 -27.56
N LYS A 162 20.68 11.08 -27.06
CA LYS A 162 19.71 11.84 -27.87
C LYS A 162 20.39 12.95 -28.70
N ASN A 163 21.46 13.54 -28.17
CA ASN A 163 22.15 14.72 -28.71
C ASN A 163 23.67 14.46 -28.85
N PRO A 164 24.10 13.54 -29.72
CA PRO A 164 25.51 13.10 -29.82
C PRO A 164 26.49 14.17 -30.31
N LYS A 165 26.01 15.35 -30.75
CA LYS A 165 26.87 16.45 -31.22
C LYS A 165 27.44 17.32 -30.10
N ASN A 166 26.88 17.25 -28.89
CA ASN A 166 27.33 18.07 -27.75
C ASN A 166 28.65 17.56 -27.13
N THR A 167 29.14 16.38 -27.50
CA THR A 167 30.36 15.77 -26.97
C THR A 167 31.64 16.11 -27.76
N GLU A 168 31.54 16.69 -28.96
CA GLU A 168 32.73 17.05 -29.78
C GLU A 168 33.22 18.49 -29.53
N ASP A 169 32.39 19.36 -28.95
CA ASP A 169 32.71 20.79 -28.76
C ASP A 169 33.44 21.09 -27.43
N GLU A 170 33.67 20.10 -26.56
CA GLU A 170 34.40 20.28 -25.28
C GLU A 170 35.89 19.87 -25.34
N GLU A 171 36.38 19.27 -26.43
CA GLU A 171 37.82 18.99 -26.64
C GLU A 171 38.53 20.09 -27.46
N ILE A 172 38.30 21.36 -27.16
CA ILE A 172 39.24 22.43 -27.54
C ILE A 172 39.31 23.46 -26.42
N TYR A 173 40.09 23.20 -25.37
CA TYR A 173 40.91 24.22 -24.70
C TYR A 173 42.16 23.57 -24.11
N ILE A 174 43.28 24.23 -24.40
CA ILE A 174 44.69 23.86 -24.21
C ILE A 174 45.08 23.83 -22.73
#